data_AF-A0A960IF59-F1
#
_entry.id   AF-A0A960IF59-F1
#
_cell.length_a   1.000
_cell.length_b   1.000
_cell.length_c   1.000
_cell.angle_alpha   90.00
_cell.angle_beta   90.00
_cell.angle_gamma   90.00
#
_symmetry.space_group_name_H-M   'P 1'
#
loop_
_entity.id
_entity.type
_entity.pdbx_description
1 polymer ?
#
loop_
_entity_poly.entity_id
_entity_poly.type
_entity_poly.pdbx_seq_one_letter_code
_entity_poly.pdbx_strand_id
1 'polypeptide(L)'
;MDLTPTPEQEAVRAECRAWLEANLPWEYGRGLPPQFDDLAEEFTFLRDWQARLAEGGWVAVTWPEAYGGRGAGPLTHYVVQEELARARAPELVGRIGINLVGPTLLAHGTDEQQQRWLPGIRTAGLVFCQLFSEPGAGSDLA
;
A
#
# COMPACT_ATOMS: atom_id res chain seq x y z
N MET A 1 22.41 -14.90 -14.62
CA MET A 1 21.52 -14.11 -13.75
C MET A 1 21.06 -15.05 -12.66
N ASP A 2 21.39 -14.74 -11.40
CA ASP A 2 20.93 -15.52 -10.25
C ASP A 2 19.69 -14.83 -9.70
N LEU A 3 18.59 -15.58 -9.59
CA LEU A 3 17.29 -15.10 -9.13
C LEU A 3 16.90 -15.73 -7.79
N THR A 4 17.85 -16.41 -7.13
CA THR A 4 17.62 -17.02 -5.82
C THR A 4 17.37 -15.91 -4.78
N PRO A 5 16.32 -16.02 -3.95
CA PRO A 5 16.08 -15.05 -2.89
C PRO A 5 17.27 -14.92 -1.93
N THR A 6 17.60 -13.68 -1.55
CA THR A 6 18.64 -13.43 -0.55
C THR A 6 18.12 -13.71 0.86
N PRO A 7 19.00 -13.95 1.86
CA PRO A 7 18.59 -14.11 3.25
C PRO A 7 17.78 -12.92 3.80
N GLU A 8 18.10 -11.70 3.35
CA GLU A 8 17.36 -10.49 3.72
C GLU A 8 15.93 -10.49 3.14
N GLN A 9 15.77 -10.94 1.89
CA GLN A 9 14.45 -11.06 1.26
C GLN A 9 13.61 -12.12 1.95
N GLU A 10 14.19 -13.27 2.32
CA GLU A 10 13.52 -14.32 3.09
C GLU A 10 13.13 -13.85 4.50
N ALA A 11 13.98 -13.03 5.16
CA ALA A 11 13.65 -12.44 6.45
C ALA A 11 12.43 -11.51 6.37
N VAL A 12 12.39 -10.60 5.37
CA VAL A 12 11.24 -9.73 5.14
C VAL A 12 9.99 -10.54 4.80
N ARG A 13 10.14 -11.60 4.00
CA ARG A 13 9.04 -12.51 3.65
C ARG A 13 8.43 -13.14 4.91
N ALA A 14 9.28 -13.70 5.78
CA ALA A 14 8.86 -14.33 7.02
C ALA A 14 8.18 -13.32 7.97
N GLU A 15 8.74 -12.11 8.09
CA GLU A 15 8.16 -11.03 8.90
C GLU A 15 6.77 -10.62 8.39
N CYS A 16 6.64 -10.38 7.09
CA CYS A 16 5.37 -9.99 6.46
C CYS A 16 4.32 -11.08 6.62
N ARG A 17 4.70 -12.35 6.39
CA ARG A 17 3.82 -13.50 6.58
C ARG A 17 3.33 -13.62 8.01
N ALA A 18 4.24 -13.59 8.98
CA ALA A 18 3.88 -13.73 10.39
C ALA A 18 2.92 -12.61 10.82
N TRP A 19 3.15 -11.39 10.34
CA TRP A 19 2.23 -10.28 10.59
C TRP A 19 0.86 -10.52 9.95
N LEU A 20 0.81 -10.98 8.70
CA LEU A 20 -0.44 -11.28 7.99
C LEU A 20 -1.22 -12.40 8.67
N GLU A 21 -0.57 -13.51 9.02
CA GLU A 21 -1.19 -14.63 9.76
C GLU A 21 -1.81 -14.18 11.09
N ALA A 22 -1.20 -13.19 11.76
CA ALA A 22 -1.69 -12.67 13.03
C ALA A 22 -2.79 -11.60 12.90
N ASN A 23 -2.94 -10.96 11.74
CA ASN A 23 -3.81 -9.78 11.57
C ASN A 23 -4.90 -9.94 10.52
N LEU A 24 -4.82 -10.96 9.66
CA LEU A 24 -5.91 -11.26 8.73
C LEU A 24 -7.11 -11.82 9.50
N PRO A 25 -8.34 -11.36 9.18
CA PRO A 25 -9.55 -11.95 9.75
C PRO A 25 -9.91 -13.30 9.08
N TRP A 26 -9.14 -13.73 8.08
CA TRP A 26 -9.26 -15.01 7.41
C TRP A 26 -7.92 -15.75 7.36
N GLU A 27 -7.99 -17.04 7.03
CA GLU A 27 -6.80 -17.88 6.96
C GLU A 27 -5.89 -17.49 5.80
N TYR A 28 -4.62 -17.22 6.09
CA TYR A 28 -3.60 -16.87 5.10
C TYR A 28 -3.58 -17.87 3.92
N GLY A 29 -3.71 -17.34 2.70
CA GLY A 29 -3.62 -18.11 1.44
C GLY A 29 -4.82 -18.98 1.10
N ARG A 30 -5.76 -19.18 2.02
CA ARG A 30 -6.98 -19.98 1.80
C ARG A 30 -8.25 -19.15 1.87
N GLY A 31 -8.36 -18.28 2.86
CA GLY A 31 -9.50 -17.42 3.07
C GLY A 31 -9.62 -16.30 2.03
N LEU A 32 -10.78 -15.66 2.01
CA LEU A 32 -11.08 -14.51 1.16
C LEU A 32 -11.57 -13.35 2.03
N PRO A 33 -11.35 -12.11 1.59
CA PRO A 33 -12.01 -10.96 2.20
C PRO A 33 -13.54 -11.11 2.13
N PRO A 34 -14.26 -10.51 3.09
CA PRO A 34 -15.72 -10.46 3.06
C PRO A 34 -16.23 -9.85 1.76
N GLN A 35 -17.40 -10.31 1.32
CA GLN A 35 -18.16 -9.68 0.25
C GLN A 35 -19.16 -8.70 0.88
N PHE A 36 -19.38 -7.58 0.21
CA PHE A 36 -20.27 -6.52 0.66
C PHE A 36 -21.33 -6.25 -0.41
N ASP A 37 -22.57 -6.02 0.03
CA ASP A 37 -23.65 -5.58 -0.86
C ASP A 37 -23.68 -4.04 -0.99
N ASP A 38 -23.11 -3.33 -0.02
CA ASP A 38 -23.01 -1.87 0.01
C ASP A 38 -21.57 -1.39 -0.18
N LEU A 39 -21.41 -0.41 -1.09
CA LEU A 39 -20.09 0.12 -1.44
C LEU A 39 -19.48 0.94 -0.29
N ALA A 40 -20.29 1.59 0.55
CA ALA A 40 -19.77 2.37 1.67
C ALA A 40 -19.24 1.47 2.79
N GLU A 41 -19.89 0.33 3.02
CA GLU A 41 -19.39 -0.73 3.91
C GLU A 41 -18.07 -1.31 3.41
N GLU A 42 -17.99 -1.67 2.12
CA GLU A 42 -16.74 -2.14 1.50
C GLU A 42 -15.62 -1.10 1.65
N PHE A 43 -15.91 0.16 1.33
CA PHE A 43 -14.93 1.24 1.43
C PHE A 43 -14.43 1.46 2.86
N THR A 44 -15.33 1.35 3.85
CA THR A 44 -14.97 1.45 5.27
C THR A 44 -14.04 0.31 5.67
N PHE A 45 -14.40 -0.92 5.31
CA PHE A 45 -13.55 -2.09 5.56
C PHE A 45 -12.15 -1.94 4.92
N LEU A 46 -12.07 -1.49 3.67
CA LEU A 46 -10.80 -1.34 2.98
C LEU A 46 -9.94 -0.21 3.57
N ARG A 47 -10.54 0.86 4.08
CA ARG A 47 -9.82 1.93 4.80
C ARG A 47 -9.24 1.42 6.11
N ASP A 48 -10.03 0.70 6.89
CA ASP A 48 -9.58 0.10 8.16
C ASP A 48 -8.46 -0.92 7.90
N TRP A 49 -8.60 -1.71 6.84
CA TRP A 49 -7.57 -2.65 6.41
C TRP A 49 -6.26 -1.95 6.02
N GLN A 50 -6.32 -0.88 5.21
CA GLN A 50 -5.13 -0.11 4.85
C GLN A 50 -4.50 0.56 6.09
N ALA A 51 -5.30 1.12 6.99
CA ALA A 51 -4.80 1.69 8.24
C ALA A 51 -4.05 0.63 9.07
N ARG A 52 -4.62 -0.58 9.19
CA ARG A 52 -3.99 -1.70 9.90
C ARG A 52 -2.69 -2.14 9.26
N LEU A 53 -2.64 -2.25 7.92
CA LEU A 53 -1.39 -2.53 7.21
C LEU A 53 -0.34 -1.42 7.43
N ALA A 54 -0.77 -0.16 7.48
CA ALA A 54 0.11 0.97 7.73
C ALA A 54 0.67 0.98 9.16
N GLU A 55 -0.09 0.52 10.16
CA GLU A 55 0.40 0.27 11.53
C GLU A 55 1.45 -0.85 11.55
N GLY A 56 1.28 -1.89 10.74
CA GLY A 56 2.25 -2.96 10.55
C GLY A 56 3.49 -2.57 9.71
N GLY A 57 3.52 -1.36 9.16
CA GLY A 57 4.60 -0.90 8.28
C GLY A 57 4.58 -1.54 6.88
N TRP A 58 3.46 -2.12 6.44
CA TRP A 58 3.33 -2.81 5.14
C TRP A 58 2.73 -1.93 4.03
N VAL A 59 2.42 -0.67 4.33
CA VAL A 59 2.01 0.35 3.36
C VAL A 59 3.17 1.30 3.08
N ALA A 60 3.31 1.74 1.83
CA ALA A 60 4.32 2.72 1.43
C ALA A 60 5.75 2.32 1.86
N VAL A 61 6.08 1.03 1.76
CA VAL A 61 7.34 0.47 2.27
C VAL A 61 8.60 1.14 1.69
N THR A 62 8.50 1.71 0.49
CA THR A 62 9.60 2.43 -0.17
C THR A 62 9.76 3.88 0.29
N TRP A 63 8.80 4.44 1.03
CA TRP A 63 8.90 5.80 1.55
C TRP A 63 9.91 5.88 2.69
N PRO A 64 10.49 7.06 2.96
CA PRO A 64 11.34 7.27 4.12
C PRO A 64 10.64 6.93 5.44
N GLU A 65 11.40 6.45 6.42
CA GLU A 65 10.90 6.14 7.77
C GLU A 65 10.27 7.36 8.45
N ALA A 66 10.76 8.57 8.18
CA ALA A 66 10.21 9.83 8.69
C ALA A 66 8.71 10.03 8.33
N TYR A 67 8.21 9.36 7.29
CA TYR A 67 6.81 9.39 6.88
C TYR A 67 6.08 8.06 7.13
N GLY A 68 6.69 7.16 7.91
CA GLY A 68 6.14 5.86 8.29
C GLY A 68 6.29 4.76 7.25
N GLY A 69 7.18 4.94 6.26
CA GLY A 69 7.64 3.86 5.39
C GLY A 69 8.78 3.05 6.02
N ARG A 70 9.42 2.18 5.22
CA ARG A 70 10.55 1.35 5.64
C ARG A 70 11.86 1.70 4.94
N GLY A 71 11.89 2.80 4.17
CA GLY A 71 13.03 3.18 3.34
C GLY A 71 13.46 2.10 2.34
N ALA A 72 12.54 1.20 1.97
CA ALA A 72 12.87 -0.04 1.31
C ALA A 72 13.15 0.13 -0.19
N GLY A 73 14.00 -0.74 -0.73
CA GLY A 73 14.26 -0.81 -2.17
C GLY A 73 13.15 -1.55 -2.95
N PRO A 74 13.22 -1.53 -4.30
CA PRO A 74 12.21 -2.16 -5.16
C PRO A 74 12.08 -3.68 -4.96
N LEU A 75 13.17 -4.37 -4.64
CA LEU A 75 13.13 -5.81 -4.38
C LEU A 75 12.37 -6.14 -3.09
N THR A 76 12.60 -5.39 -2.02
CA THR A 76 11.85 -5.54 -0.77
C THR A 76 10.38 -5.19 -0.98
N HIS A 77 10.08 -4.14 -1.75
CA HIS A 77 8.71 -3.82 -2.13
C HIS A 77 8.04 -4.99 -2.85
N TYR A 78 8.73 -5.61 -3.81
CA TYR A 78 8.25 -6.79 -4.53
C TYR A 78 7.94 -7.96 -3.60
N VAL A 79 8.83 -8.28 -2.65
CA VAL A 79 8.60 -9.35 -1.67
C VAL A 79 7.34 -9.09 -0.82
N VAL A 80 7.12 -7.85 -0.40
CA VAL A 80 5.91 -7.47 0.36
C VAL A 80 4.65 -7.62 -0.51
N GLN A 81 4.69 -7.18 -1.76
CA GLN A 81 3.56 -7.36 -2.69
C GLN A 81 3.27 -8.85 -2.94
N GLU A 82 4.29 -9.70 -3.04
CA GLU A 82 4.11 -11.15 -3.15
C GLU A 82 3.40 -11.74 -1.93
N GLU A 83 3.79 -11.38 -0.71
CA GLU A 83 3.15 -11.91 0.49
C GLU A 83 1.71 -11.41 0.66
N LEU A 84 1.42 -10.14 0.32
CA LEU A 84 0.05 -9.61 0.29
C LEU A 84 -0.81 -10.36 -0.73
N ALA A 85 -0.28 -10.63 -1.93
CA ALA A 85 -0.97 -11.42 -2.94
C ALA A 85 -1.18 -12.87 -2.50
N ARG A 86 -0.16 -13.51 -1.91
CA ARG A 86 -0.27 -14.87 -1.35
C ARG A 86 -1.29 -14.95 -0.23
N ALA A 87 -1.38 -13.92 0.62
CA ALA A 87 -2.40 -13.78 1.66
C ALA A 87 -3.82 -13.58 1.12
N ARG A 88 -3.98 -13.29 -0.18
CA ARG A 88 -5.23 -12.82 -0.78
C ARG A 88 -5.73 -11.54 -0.08
N ALA A 89 -4.80 -10.68 0.34
CA ALA A 89 -5.11 -9.39 0.93
C ALA A 89 -5.80 -8.49 -0.11
N PRO A 90 -6.82 -7.71 0.29
CA PRO A 90 -7.38 -6.66 -0.56
C PRO A 90 -6.32 -5.67 -0.99
N GLU A 91 -6.48 -5.12 -2.19
CA GLU A 91 -5.69 -3.97 -2.63
C GLU A 91 -5.92 -2.76 -1.73
N LEU A 92 -4.94 -1.85 -1.72
CA LEU A 92 -5.05 -0.59 -0.99
C LEU A 92 -6.11 0.31 -1.63
N VAL A 93 -7.15 0.68 -0.88
CA VAL A 93 -8.17 1.63 -1.33
C VAL A 93 -7.57 3.01 -1.68
N GLY A 94 -6.50 3.40 -0.97
CA GLY A 94 -5.75 4.63 -1.21
C GLY A 94 -4.65 4.54 -2.26
N ARG A 95 -4.70 3.57 -3.20
CA ARG A 95 -3.62 3.28 -4.18
C ARG A 95 -3.09 4.52 -4.91
N ILE A 96 -3.96 5.42 -5.37
CA ILE A 96 -3.54 6.66 -6.04
C ILE A 96 -2.71 7.54 -5.10
N GLY A 97 -3.11 7.63 -3.83
CA GLY A 97 -2.33 8.33 -2.82
C GLY A 97 -0.94 7.72 -2.65
N ILE A 98 -0.86 6.40 -2.51
CA ILE A 98 0.40 5.68 -2.25
C ILE A 98 1.36 5.69 -3.45
N ASN A 99 0.83 5.48 -4.65
CA ASN A 99 1.65 5.22 -5.84
C ASN A 99 1.90 6.47 -6.69
N LEU A 100 1.11 7.54 -6.52
CA LEU A 100 1.22 8.76 -7.32
C LEU A 100 1.43 9.99 -6.45
N VAL A 101 0.47 10.32 -5.58
CA VAL A 101 0.48 11.59 -4.85
C VAL A 101 1.64 11.65 -3.87
N GLY A 102 1.84 10.60 -3.07
CA GLY A 102 2.90 10.56 -2.07
C GLY A 102 4.31 10.63 -2.67
N PRO A 103 4.67 9.82 -3.69
CA PRO A 103 5.95 9.95 -4.38
C PRO A 103 6.16 11.33 -4.99
N THR A 104 5.11 11.94 -5.55
CA THR A 104 5.18 13.32 -6.08
C THR A 104 5.47 14.33 -4.97
N LEU A 105 4.80 14.22 -3.81
CA LEU A 105 5.06 15.06 -2.65
C LEU A 105 6.47 14.86 -2.08
N LEU A 106 6.96 13.62 -2.02
CA LEU A 106 8.32 13.33 -1.56
C LEU A 106 9.39 13.90 -2.49
N ALA A 107 9.14 13.91 -3.81
CA ALA A 107 10.09 14.41 -4.80
C ALA A 107 10.03 15.93 -5.00
N HIS A 108 8.84 16.54 -4.86
CA HIS A 108 8.59 17.91 -5.29
C HIS A 108 7.83 18.78 -4.27
N GLY A 109 7.27 18.17 -3.22
CA GLY A 109 6.49 18.89 -2.22
C GLY A 109 7.36 19.58 -1.19
N THR A 110 6.86 20.68 -0.63
CA THR A 110 7.51 21.35 0.52
C THR A 110 7.39 20.50 1.78
N ASP A 111 8.21 20.77 2.80
CA ASP A 111 8.14 20.08 4.08
C ASP A 111 6.75 20.17 4.70
N GLU A 112 6.09 21.34 4.60
CA GLU A 112 4.72 21.54 5.10
C GLU A 112 3.71 20.68 4.36
N GLN A 113 3.84 20.54 3.02
CA GLN A 113 2.97 19.68 2.23
C GLN A 113 3.18 18.20 2.58
N GLN A 114 4.43 17.77 2.71
CA GLN A 114 4.76 16.41 3.08
C GLN A 114 4.21 16.04 4.46
N GLN A 115 4.44 16.89 5.47
CA GLN A 115 3.93 16.69 6.83
C GLN A 115 2.39 16.69 6.89
N ARG A 116 1.74 17.54 6.09
CA ARG A 116 0.27 17.64 6.06
C ARG A 116 -0.39 16.42 5.42
N TRP A 117 0.15 15.93 4.30
CA TRP A 117 -0.59 15.01 3.44
C TRP A 117 -0.14 13.55 3.57
N LEU A 118 1.16 13.28 3.68
CA LEU A 118 1.70 11.91 3.66
C LEU A 118 1.14 11.02 4.79
N PRO A 119 0.98 11.50 6.05
CA PRO A 119 0.42 10.66 7.11
C PRO A 119 -1.00 10.17 6.80
N GLY A 120 -1.87 11.06 6.31
CA GLY A 120 -3.25 10.73 5.97
C GLY A 120 -3.37 9.86 4.72
N ILE A 121 -2.47 10.04 3.75
CA ILE A 121 -2.40 9.16 2.56
C ILE A 121 -2.01 7.74 2.98
N ARG A 122 -1.00 7.58 3.86
CA ARG A 122 -0.49 6.28 4.27
C ARG A 122 -1.58 5.40 4.88
N THR A 123 -2.40 5.97 5.75
CA THR A 123 -3.46 5.24 6.49
C THR A 123 -4.81 5.18 5.76
N ALA A 124 -4.90 5.69 4.53
CA ALA A 124 -6.19 5.97 3.86
C ALA A 124 -7.13 6.90 4.65
N GLY A 125 -6.63 7.67 5.62
CA GLY A 125 -7.34 8.79 6.23
C GLY A 125 -7.78 9.81 5.16
N LEU A 126 -6.91 10.01 4.17
CA LEU A 126 -7.14 10.80 2.97
C LEU A 126 -7.05 9.91 1.73
N VAL A 127 -8.12 9.87 0.94
CA VAL A 127 -8.19 9.11 -0.32
C VAL A 127 -8.21 10.09 -1.49
N PHE A 128 -7.33 9.84 -2.46
CA PHE A 128 -7.18 10.67 -3.65
C PHE A 128 -7.69 9.93 -4.88
N CYS A 129 -8.21 10.69 -5.85
CA CYS A 129 -8.47 10.23 -7.20
C CYS A 129 -7.58 10.98 -8.19
N GLN A 130 -7.23 10.31 -9.29
CA GLN A 130 -6.45 10.91 -10.38
C GLN A 130 -7.43 11.44 -11.42
N LEU A 131 -7.37 12.74 -11.69
CA LEU A 131 -8.27 13.44 -12.61
C LEU A 131 -7.51 13.86 -13.88
N PHE A 132 -6.83 12.91 -14.52
CA PHE A 132 -6.11 13.16 -15.78
C PHE A 132 -7.01 12.97 -17.01
N SER A 133 -7.82 11.92 -17.02
CA SER A 133 -8.66 11.60 -18.19
C SER A 133 -9.85 12.56 -18.32
N GLU A 134 -10.11 12.99 -19.56
CA GLU A 134 -11.24 13.81 -19.96
C GLU A 134 -11.94 13.20 -21.18
N PRO A 135 -13.19 13.57 -21.52
CA PRO A 135 -13.90 12.97 -22.66
C PRO A 135 -13.15 13.02 -24.01
N GLY A 136 -12.26 13.99 -24.18
CA GLY A 136 -11.41 14.13 -25.38
C GLY A 136 -9.92 13.87 -25.15
N ALA A 137 -9.49 13.52 -23.92
CA ALA A 137 -8.08 13.37 -23.57
C ALA A 137 -7.85 12.09 -22.76
N GLY A 138 -7.03 11.19 -23.30
CA GLY A 138 -6.75 9.87 -22.75
C GLY A 138 -5.30 9.48 -22.93
N SER A 139 -5.00 8.66 -23.94
CA SER A 139 -3.62 8.24 -24.25
C SER A 139 -2.71 9.40 -24.67
N ASP A 140 -3.29 10.47 -25.24
CA ASP A 140 -2.63 11.73 -25.55
C ASP A 140 -3.12 12.78 -24.56
N LEU A 141 -2.40 12.92 -23.44
CA LEU A 141 -2.73 13.79 -22.32
C LEU A 141 -2.04 15.16 -22.43
N ALA A 142 -1.17 15.35 -23.44
CA ALA A 142 -0.31 16.52 -23.60
C ALA A 142 -0.84 17.54 -24.62
#